data_AF-A0AAV5GUV8-F1
#
_entry.id   AF-A0AAV5GUV8-F1
#
_cell.length_a   1.000
_cell.length_b   1.000
_cell.length_c   1.000
_cell.angle_alpha   90.00
_cell.angle_beta   90.00
_cell.angle_gamma   90.00
#
_symmetry.space_group_name_H-M   'P 1'
#
loop_
_entity.id
_entity.type
_entity.pdbx_description
1 polymer ?
#
loop_
_entity_poly.entity_id
_entity_poly.type
_entity_poly.pdbx_seq_one_letter_code
_entity_poly.pdbx_strand_id
1 'polypeptide(L)'
;MLAPDADPRALARPAFSLPSPKGLLFGAGLLALALLLQPAVPPRVSRVLRLALFPFVAFLALASPFWWRFEPFAISIPADFRWAIFAPYGWLKAVEWGLLSSGAREREFAWVGFDGRDEERVHAHSREHTCEGKRGAVQQQAAGKTTAREEDGGARSRRANDVAAPRPIHPLVRADSLTAAQDASAANSQLPTPSPSPSPPFEAIQPPSIADDPPHSPPLPPLAKAKVASLTAEQRLHPLRTFSDAFHLLTSLRGIGYTWGPPLRSLAPPSPTHAAFVRRAAYMFVYSHVVSTLCLALQVLDRDGLLAPFLARQLSLLPVSSPAAVADFISSTISRLCIGVSLYAQMNIGFEGACLAFFVCHLATNALLSRLANALPSNWAKRVSWRSTFDLREYPPLFDRPFAAMGDGGLASFWGKRWHALFRGPFTAVGYRPVAKLTRTLGLPKKASQLAGVFVVFALSGWMHWQALLAARHALGEGLSPALLAFAAARSIPPTSLFPRPYASLSFLERHGTFVFFLLQPVAVALENFWIAKTRKRVGGWAGRIWVALWVVVLGQAIVGRSWLALGLVHGLPPVHLWSWERWLLPTFSLAPMPIFMRS
;
A
#
# COMPACT_ATOMS: atom_id res chain seq x y z
N MET A 1 -31.40 28.33 32.94
CA MET A 1 -32.43 27.28 33.15
C MET A 1 -33.07 26.99 31.81
N LEU A 2 -33.38 25.73 31.50
CA LEU A 2 -34.27 25.37 30.39
C LEU A 2 -35.71 25.33 30.95
N ALA A 3 -36.72 25.53 30.09
CA ALA A 3 -38.10 25.33 30.48
C ALA A 3 -38.36 23.83 30.78
N PRO A 4 -39.06 23.47 31.87
CA PRO A 4 -39.18 22.08 32.30
C PRO A 4 -39.95 21.18 31.31
N ASP A 5 -40.85 21.76 30.51
CA ASP A 5 -41.77 21.02 29.63
C ASP A 5 -41.31 20.93 28.16
N ALA A 6 -40.08 21.37 27.85
CA ALA A 6 -39.54 21.27 26.49
C ALA A 6 -39.14 19.82 26.16
N ASP A 7 -39.86 19.17 25.24
CA ASP A 7 -39.58 17.78 24.83
C ASP A 7 -38.10 17.60 24.46
N PRO A 8 -37.32 16.75 25.17
CA PRO A 8 -35.91 16.52 24.86
C PRO A 8 -35.68 15.88 23.48
N ARG A 9 -36.72 15.38 22.80
CA ARG A 9 -36.68 14.92 21.40
C ARG A 9 -36.77 16.08 20.40
N ALA A 10 -37.35 17.22 20.80
CA ALA A 10 -37.44 18.44 19.99
C ALA A 10 -36.17 19.30 20.03
N LEU A 11 -35.20 18.97 20.90
CA LEU A 11 -33.87 19.58 20.88
C LEU A 11 -33.19 19.37 19.52
N ALA A 12 -32.83 20.47 18.86
CA ALA A 12 -32.25 20.45 17.53
C ALA A 12 -30.98 19.58 17.48
N ARG A 13 -31.03 18.51 16.66
CA ARG A 13 -29.86 17.67 16.42
C ARG A 13 -28.74 18.53 15.81
N PRO A 14 -27.50 18.44 16.29
CA PRO A 14 -26.40 19.21 15.69
C PRO A 14 -26.25 18.84 14.22
N ALA A 15 -26.30 19.85 13.35
CA ALA A 15 -26.27 19.66 11.91
C ALA A 15 -24.89 19.17 11.47
N PHE A 16 -24.86 17.96 10.89
CA PHE A 16 -23.64 17.39 10.32
C PHE A 16 -23.39 17.95 8.90
N SER A 17 -22.16 18.34 8.60
CA SER A 17 -21.75 18.69 7.24
C SER A 17 -20.44 18.02 6.84
N LEU A 18 -20.34 17.71 5.55
CA LEU A 18 -19.14 17.16 4.91
C LEU A 18 -18.13 18.29 4.64
N PRO A 19 -16.81 17.99 4.59
CA PRO A 19 -15.81 18.91 4.09
C PRO A 19 -16.24 19.56 2.77
N SER A 20 -16.10 20.88 2.67
CA SER A 20 -16.40 21.60 1.43
C SER A 20 -15.62 20.99 0.26
N PRO A 21 -16.18 20.91 -0.96
CA PRO A 21 -15.45 20.46 -2.15
C PRO A 21 -14.15 21.24 -2.43
N LYS A 22 -14.01 22.45 -1.87
CA LYS A 22 -12.75 23.22 -1.84
C LYS A 22 -11.59 22.42 -1.22
N GLY A 23 -11.87 21.53 -0.28
CA GLY A 23 -10.91 20.60 0.32
C GLY A 23 -10.22 19.67 -0.69
N LEU A 24 -10.84 19.40 -1.84
CA LEU A 24 -10.27 18.58 -2.91
C LEU A 24 -9.41 19.36 -3.91
N LEU A 25 -9.24 20.68 -3.75
CA LEU A 25 -8.45 21.52 -4.67
C LEU A 25 -6.98 21.10 -4.76
N PHE A 26 -6.39 20.56 -3.70
CA PHE A 26 -5.03 19.99 -3.79
C PHE A 26 -4.99 18.76 -4.71
N GLY A 27 -6.06 17.97 -4.79
CA GLY A 27 -6.19 16.85 -5.72
C GLY A 27 -6.25 17.30 -7.18
N ALA A 28 -6.96 18.40 -7.48
CA ALA A 28 -6.93 19.04 -8.79
C ALA A 28 -5.53 19.60 -9.13
N GLY A 29 -4.85 20.19 -8.14
CA GLY A 29 -3.45 20.63 -8.27
C GLY A 29 -2.47 19.48 -8.55
N LEU A 30 -2.66 18.33 -7.89
CA LEU A 30 -1.90 17.11 -8.17
C LEU A 30 -2.20 16.55 -9.56
N LEU A 31 -3.45 16.59 -10.03
CA LEU A 31 -3.80 16.21 -11.40
C LEU A 31 -3.12 17.13 -12.43
N ALA A 32 -3.06 18.43 -12.17
CA ALA A 32 -2.32 19.38 -13.01
C ALA A 32 -0.80 19.10 -13.02
N LEU A 33 -0.20 18.77 -11.88
CA LEU A 33 1.20 18.31 -11.83
C LEU A 33 1.40 16.99 -12.62
N ALA A 34 0.47 16.04 -12.52
CA ALA A 34 0.51 14.77 -13.27
C ALA A 34 0.33 14.96 -14.79
N LEU A 35 -0.49 15.93 -15.21
CA LEU A 35 -0.61 16.37 -16.61
C LEU A 35 0.70 16.98 -17.12
N LEU A 36 1.35 17.84 -16.33
CA LEU A 36 2.66 18.41 -16.66
C LEU A 36 3.79 17.36 -16.72
N LEU A 37 3.59 16.15 -16.18
CA LEU A 37 4.51 15.03 -16.33
C LEU A 37 4.31 14.24 -17.63
N GLN A 38 3.14 14.32 -18.30
CA GLN A 38 2.85 13.50 -19.49
C GLN A 38 3.73 13.86 -20.69
N PRO A 39 4.23 12.89 -21.50
CA PRO A 39 5.21 13.15 -22.57
C PRO A 39 4.84 14.25 -23.58
N ALA A 40 3.55 14.51 -23.79
CA ALA A 40 3.05 15.59 -24.66
C ALA A 40 3.49 17.00 -24.21
N VAL A 41 3.84 17.22 -22.93
CA VAL A 41 4.26 18.54 -22.41
C VAL A 41 5.78 18.72 -22.55
N PRO A 42 6.29 19.73 -23.30
CA PRO A 42 7.71 19.92 -23.54
C PRO A 42 8.55 20.00 -22.24
N PRO A 43 9.72 19.33 -22.13
CA PRO A 43 10.46 19.23 -20.88
C PRO A 43 10.86 20.54 -20.19
N ARG A 44 11.13 21.61 -20.97
CA ARG A 44 11.43 22.95 -20.42
C ARG A 44 10.17 23.57 -19.77
N VAL A 45 9.06 23.61 -20.52
CA VAL A 45 7.76 24.14 -20.07
C VAL A 45 7.24 23.36 -18.86
N SER A 46 7.25 22.02 -18.94
CA SER A 46 6.92 21.11 -17.84
C SER A 46 7.67 21.46 -16.55
N ARG A 47 9.00 21.67 -16.62
CA ARG A 47 9.80 21.95 -15.43
C ARG A 47 9.48 23.32 -14.82
N VAL A 48 9.33 24.36 -15.63
CA VAL A 48 8.98 25.71 -15.13
C VAL A 48 7.60 25.70 -14.46
N LEU A 49 6.58 25.16 -15.14
CA LEU A 49 5.22 25.11 -14.61
C LEU A 49 5.11 24.23 -13.35
N ARG A 50 5.81 23.08 -13.29
CA ARG A 50 5.84 22.25 -12.08
C ARG A 50 6.52 22.96 -10.90
N LEU A 51 7.62 23.68 -11.15
CA LEU A 51 8.32 24.45 -10.11
C LEU A 51 7.47 25.62 -9.58
N ALA A 52 6.70 26.29 -10.43
CA ALA A 52 5.78 27.34 -10.03
C ALA A 52 4.53 26.81 -9.29
N LEU A 53 3.98 25.67 -9.72
CA LEU A 53 2.72 25.12 -9.20
C LEU A 53 2.89 24.36 -7.88
N PHE A 54 3.98 23.60 -7.71
CA PHE A 54 4.07 22.69 -6.56
C PHE A 54 4.02 23.34 -5.16
N PRO A 55 4.54 24.56 -4.90
CA PRO A 55 4.47 25.14 -3.56
C PRO A 55 3.02 25.44 -3.15
N PHE A 56 2.20 25.88 -4.10
CA PHE A 56 0.77 26.12 -3.89
C PHE A 56 0.01 24.81 -3.65
N VAL A 57 0.28 23.76 -4.43
CA VAL A 57 -0.36 22.44 -4.24
C VAL A 57 0.07 21.80 -2.92
N ALA A 58 1.35 21.93 -2.55
CA ALA A 58 1.89 21.46 -1.27
C ALA A 58 1.26 22.21 -0.08
N PHE A 59 1.11 23.52 -0.18
CA PHE A 59 0.42 24.35 0.82
C PHE A 59 -1.06 23.94 0.95
N LEU A 60 -1.80 23.86 -0.17
CA LEU A 60 -3.20 23.43 -0.15
C LEU A 60 -3.36 22.03 0.45
N ALA A 61 -2.46 21.09 0.16
CA ALA A 61 -2.50 19.76 0.73
C ALA A 61 -2.39 19.81 2.27
N LEU A 62 -1.43 20.56 2.82
CA LEU A 62 -1.26 20.69 4.28
C LEU A 62 -2.36 21.51 4.96
N ALA A 63 -2.88 22.56 4.32
CA ALA A 63 -3.90 23.44 4.89
C ALA A 63 -5.30 22.83 4.84
N SER A 64 -5.59 22.00 3.84
CA SER A 64 -6.93 21.43 3.59
C SER A 64 -7.62 20.79 4.82
N PRO A 65 -6.97 19.89 5.60
CA PRO A 65 -7.63 19.29 6.76
C PRO A 65 -7.83 20.22 7.97
N PHE A 66 -7.28 21.45 7.94
CA PHE A 66 -7.57 22.47 8.95
C PHE A 66 -8.70 23.41 8.52
N TRP A 67 -8.84 23.66 7.22
CA TRP A 67 -9.80 24.63 6.65
C TRP A 67 -11.12 24.02 6.18
N TRP A 68 -11.10 22.77 5.74
CA TRP A 68 -12.28 22.06 5.22
C TRP A 68 -12.34 20.70 5.90
N ARG A 69 -13.07 20.64 7.00
CA ARG A 69 -13.19 19.50 7.92
C ARG A 69 -14.65 19.07 8.03
N PHE A 70 -14.90 17.93 8.68
CA PHE A 70 -16.26 17.52 9.03
C PHE A 70 -16.78 18.39 10.19
N GLU A 71 -18.01 18.87 10.11
CA GLU A 71 -18.64 19.64 11.20
C GLU A 71 -19.87 18.89 11.76
N PRO A 72 -20.14 18.93 13.09
CA PRO A 72 -19.38 19.64 14.11
C PRO A 72 -18.03 18.95 14.38
N PHE A 73 -16.96 19.72 14.31
CA PHE A 73 -15.59 19.23 14.36
C PHE A 73 -15.28 18.51 15.67
N ALA A 74 -15.79 19.02 16.79
CA ALA A 74 -15.53 18.48 18.12
C ALA A 74 -16.02 17.04 18.34
N ILE A 75 -16.87 16.51 17.44
CA ILE A 75 -17.33 15.11 17.43
C ILE A 75 -16.92 14.36 16.15
N SER A 76 -16.06 14.94 15.31
CA SER A 76 -15.69 14.40 13.99
C SER A 76 -14.25 13.91 13.86
N ILE A 77 -13.46 13.97 14.95
CA ILE A 77 -12.07 13.48 15.07
C ILE A 77 -11.76 12.17 14.28
N PRO A 78 -12.58 11.09 14.32
CA PRO A 78 -12.27 9.86 13.60
C PRO A 78 -12.39 9.99 12.07
N ALA A 79 -13.30 10.86 11.60
CA ALA A 79 -13.50 11.19 10.19
C ALA A 79 -12.45 12.20 9.71
N ASP A 80 -12.14 13.22 10.51
CA ASP A 80 -11.10 14.20 10.21
C ASP A 80 -9.70 13.59 10.18
N PHE A 81 -9.40 12.58 11.03
CA PHE A 81 -8.16 11.82 10.96
C PHE A 81 -7.99 11.11 9.60
N ARG A 82 -9.07 10.49 9.10
CA ARG A 82 -9.10 9.81 7.80
C ARG A 82 -8.99 10.77 6.62
N TRP A 83 -9.48 11.98 6.78
CA TRP A 83 -9.31 13.05 5.80
C TRP A 83 -7.87 13.57 5.80
N ALA A 84 -7.33 13.88 6.98
CA ALA A 84 -6.01 14.44 7.17
C ALA A 84 -4.85 13.49 6.82
N ILE A 85 -5.00 12.17 6.95
CA ILE A 85 -3.90 11.22 6.64
C ILE A 85 -3.40 11.31 5.19
N PHE A 86 -4.22 11.80 4.25
CA PHE A 86 -3.83 12.01 2.86
C PHE A 86 -3.17 13.38 2.58
N ALA A 87 -3.25 14.35 3.50
CA ALA A 87 -2.62 15.66 3.33
C ALA A 87 -1.08 15.59 3.26
N PRO A 88 -0.38 14.87 4.16
CA PRO A 88 1.07 14.66 4.05
C PRO A 88 1.46 13.87 2.79
N TYR A 89 0.63 12.93 2.33
CA TYR A 89 0.84 12.24 1.05
C TYR A 89 0.73 13.21 -0.13
N GLY A 90 -0.28 14.09 -0.14
CA GLY A 90 -0.44 15.13 -1.16
C GLY A 90 0.72 16.11 -1.19
N TRP A 91 1.22 16.52 -0.01
CA TRP A 91 2.44 17.34 0.11
C TRP A 91 3.66 16.60 -0.46
N LEU A 92 3.88 15.34 -0.07
CA LEU A 92 4.99 14.53 -0.57
C LEU A 92 4.94 14.34 -2.09
N LYS A 93 3.76 14.08 -2.66
CA LYS A 93 3.57 13.98 -4.12
C LYS A 93 3.78 15.32 -4.84
N ALA A 94 3.33 16.43 -4.25
CA ALA A 94 3.60 17.76 -4.80
C ALA A 94 5.12 18.05 -4.84
N VAL A 95 5.85 17.75 -3.76
CA VAL A 95 7.32 17.91 -3.71
C VAL A 95 8.04 16.96 -4.69
N GLU A 96 7.66 15.68 -4.72
CA GLU A 96 8.20 14.66 -5.64
C GLU A 96 8.06 15.10 -7.10
N TRP A 97 6.84 15.50 -7.51
CA TRP A 97 6.55 15.89 -8.88
C TRP A 97 6.99 17.31 -9.23
N GLY A 98 7.01 18.23 -8.27
CA GLY A 98 7.49 19.60 -8.44
C GLY A 98 8.98 19.66 -8.76
N LEU A 99 9.79 19.03 -7.91
CA LEU A 99 11.27 19.08 -7.98
C LEU A 99 11.88 18.13 -9.03
N LEU A 100 11.08 17.27 -9.65
CA LEU A 100 11.56 16.24 -10.57
C LEU A 100 12.30 16.83 -11.79
N SER A 101 13.53 16.35 -12.03
CA SER A 101 14.32 16.72 -13.21
C SER A 101 13.77 16.07 -14.49
N SER A 102 14.03 16.67 -15.64
CA SER A 102 13.51 16.18 -16.93
C SER A 102 13.96 14.75 -17.26
N GLY A 103 15.22 14.40 -16.99
CA GLY A 103 15.71 13.03 -17.19
C GLY A 103 15.17 12.02 -16.16
N ALA A 104 14.79 12.48 -14.96
CA ALA A 104 14.10 11.61 -13.99
C ALA A 104 12.62 11.39 -14.39
N ARG A 105 11.92 12.44 -14.85
CA ARG A 105 10.55 12.36 -15.42
C ARG A 105 10.42 11.25 -16.45
N GLU A 106 11.30 11.22 -17.44
CA GLU A 106 11.27 10.25 -18.53
C GLU A 106 11.52 8.82 -18.05
N ARG A 107 12.46 8.60 -17.12
CA ARG A 107 12.83 7.24 -16.66
C ARG A 107 11.92 6.69 -15.58
N GLU A 108 11.51 7.51 -14.63
CA GLU A 108 10.76 7.08 -13.45
C GLU A 108 9.27 6.92 -13.74
N PHE A 109 8.66 7.85 -14.47
CA PHE A 109 7.23 7.78 -14.80
C PHE A 109 6.94 7.04 -16.11
N ALA A 110 7.92 6.27 -16.59
CA ALA A 110 7.75 5.33 -17.69
C ALA A 110 6.84 4.16 -17.28
N TRP A 111 5.78 3.95 -18.06
CA TRP A 111 4.98 2.73 -17.99
C TRP A 111 5.73 1.56 -18.63
N VAL A 112 6.02 0.52 -17.85
CA VAL A 112 6.57 -0.75 -18.32
C VAL A 112 5.49 -1.80 -18.56
N GLY A 113 4.34 -1.68 -17.87
CA GLY A 113 3.29 -2.70 -17.90
C GLY A 113 3.68 -3.95 -17.15
N PHE A 114 3.20 -5.10 -17.64
CA PHE A 114 3.20 -6.36 -16.89
C PHE A 114 3.64 -7.57 -17.70
N ASP A 115 4.12 -7.34 -18.93
CA ASP A 115 4.40 -8.40 -19.90
C ASP A 115 5.83 -8.92 -19.72
N GLY A 116 6.08 -9.42 -18.50
CA GLY A 116 7.38 -9.87 -18.02
C GLY A 116 8.06 -10.96 -18.85
N ARG A 117 7.36 -11.57 -19.81
CA ARG A 117 7.95 -12.48 -20.80
C ARG A 117 9.05 -11.83 -21.64
N ASP A 118 9.00 -10.51 -21.86
CA ASP A 118 10.10 -9.82 -22.57
C ASP A 118 11.24 -9.39 -21.62
N GLU A 119 11.00 -9.19 -20.31
CA GLU A 119 12.11 -9.14 -19.33
C GLU A 119 12.79 -10.51 -19.21
N GLU A 120 12.01 -11.61 -19.19
CA GLU A 120 12.52 -12.97 -19.17
C GLU A 120 13.30 -13.31 -20.44
N ARG A 121 12.82 -12.93 -21.64
CA ARG A 121 13.58 -13.07 -22.91
C ARG A 121 14.86 -12.24 -22.92
N VAL A 122 14.82 -10.98 -22.51
CA VAL A 122 16.02 -10.12 -22.44
C VAL A 122 17.02 -10.69 -21.44
N HIS A 123 16.59 -11.21 -20.29
CA HIS A 123 17.47 -11.90 -19.34
C HIS A 123 17.93 -13.29 -19.81
N ALA A 124 17.14 -14.02 -20.61
CA ALA A 124 17.52 -15.28 -21.23
C ALA A 124 18.61 -15.05 -22.28
N HIS A 125 18.40 -14.19 -23.28
CA HIS A 125 19.42 -13.85 -24.26
C HIS A 125 20.67 -13.20 -23.64
N SER A 126 20.51 -12.38 -22.58
CA SER A 126 21.67 -11.86 -21.82
C SER A 126 22.46 -12.99 -21.15
N ARG A 127 21.79 -14.03 -20.63
CA ARG A 127 22.44 -15.22 -20.06
C ARG A 127 23.09 -16.06 -21.14
N GLU A 128 22.41 -16.31 -22.26
CA GLU A 128 22.92 -17.07 -23.41
C GLU A 128 24.21 -16.42 -23.93
N HIS A 129 24.20 -15.14 -24.33
CA HIS A 129 25.42 -14.47 -24.79
C HIS A 129 26.53 -14.37 -23.72
N THR A 130 26.20 -14.28 -22.42
CA THR A 130 27.21 -14.33 -21.34
C THR A 130 27.80 -15.74 -21.16
N CYS A 131 27.06 -16.79 -21.53
CA CYS A 131 27.53 -18.18 -21.53
C CYS A 131 28.26 -18.55 -22.83
N GLU A 132 27.82 -18.06 -23.99
CA GLU A 132 28.48 -18.25 -25.28
C GLU A 132 29.81 -17.51 -25.34
N GLY A 133 29.87 -16.25 -24.89
CA GLY A 133 31.11 -15.49 -24.76
C GLY A 133 32.13 -16.15 -23.81
N LYS A 134 31.67 -16.99 -22.87
CA LYS A 134 32.53 -17.83 -22.04
C LYS A 134 32.89 -19.18 -22.68
N ARG A 135 32.00 -19.79 -23.47
CA ARG A 135 32.33 -21.01 -24.25
C ARG A 135 33.38 -20.72 -25.32
N GLY A 136 33.23 -19.63 -26.08
CA GLY A 136 34.22 -19.21 -27.09
C GLY A 136 35.63 -19.01 -26.50
N ALA A 137 35.72 -18.44 -25.29
CA ALA A 137 36.98 -18.24 -24.59
C ALA A 137 37.63 -19.52 -24.05
N VAL A 138 36.86 -20.60 -23.83
CA VAL A 138 37.38 -21.89 -23.31
C VAL A 138 37.69 -22.88 -24.44
N GLN A 139 36.91 -22.85 -25.52
CA GLN A 139 37.00 -23.86 -26.59
C GLN A 139 38.23 -23.70 -27.50
N GLN A 140 38.99 -22.60 -27.38
CA GLN A 140 40.29 -22.42 -28.03
C GLN A 140 41.47 -23.06 -27.28
N GLN A 141 41.27 -23.60 -26.06
CA GLN A 141 42.37 -24.02 -25.17
C GLN A 141 42.43 -25.53 -24.86
N ALA A 142 41.57 -26.35 -25.47
CA ALA A 142 41.42 -27.77 -25.12
C ALA A 142 41.27 -28.71 -26.34
N ALA A 143 42.29 -28.78 -27.19
CA ALA A 143 42.45 -29.86 -28.17
C ALA A 143 43.43 -30.91 -27.63
N GLY A 144 42.96 -32.14 -27.31
CA GLY A 144 43.86 -33.18 -26.81
C GLY A 144 43.22 -34.54 -26.47
N LYS A 145 43.57 -35.56 -27.28
CA LYS A 145 43.53 -37.02 -27.02
C LYS A 145 42.17 -37.75 -26.90
N THR A 146 41.85 -38.47 -27.98
CA THR A 146 41.69 -39.95 -28.11
C THR A 146 41.77 -40.84 -26.84
N THR A 147 41.15 -42.04 -26.73
CA THR A 147 40.67 -43.01 -27.76
C THR A 147 39.70 -44.07 -27.19
N ALA A 148 38.71 -44.54 -28.00
CA ALA A 148 38.09 -45.90 -28.04
C ALA A 148 37.40 -46.50 -26.77
N ARG A 149 36.50 -47.52 -26.80
CA ARG A 149 35.83 -48.33 -27.86
C ARG A 149 34.53 -49.01 -27.29
N GLU A 150 33.44 -49.15 -28.08
CA GLU A 150 32.33 -50.16 -28.00
C GLU A 150 31.54 -50.30 -26.65
N GLU A 151 30.45 -51.08 -26.39
CA GLU A 151 29.23 -51.63 -27.08
C GLU A 151 28.27 -52.17 -25.95
N ASP A 152 26.96 -52.51 -26.07
CA ASP A 152 25.83 -52.24 -27.00
C ASP A 152 24.47 -52.51 -26.27
N GLY A 153 23.32 -52.08 -26.83
CA GLY A 153 21.97 -52.59 -26.56
C GLY A 153 21.22 -52.00 -25.34
N GLY A 154 19.88 -51.89 -25.31
CA GLY A 154 18.87 -52.10 -26.36
C GLY A 154 17.40 -52.02 -25.83
N ALA A 155 16.46 -51.61 -26.69
CA ALA A 155 14.98 -51.69 -26.57
C ALA A 155 14.23 -50.85 -25.47
N ARG A 156 12.88 -50.67 -25.45
CA ARG A 156 11.82 -50.42 -26.49
C ARG A 156 10.40 -50.28 -25.86
N SER A 157 9.79 -49.08 -25.75
CA SER A 157 8.33 -48.87 -25.49
C SER A 157 7.93 -47.39 -25.72
N ARG A 158 7.14 -46.99 -26.73
CA ARG A 158 5.67 -47.04 -26.99
C ARG A 158 4.83 -45.88 -26.39
N ARG A 159 3.82 -45.43 -27.17
CA ARG A 159 3.07 -44.15 -27.06
C ARG A 159 1.71 -44.24 -26.36
N ALA A 160 1.25 -43.10 -25.82
CA ALA A 160 -0.11 -42.55 -25.89
C ALA A 160 -0.08 -41.08 -25.38
N ASN A 161 -0.94 -40.12 -25.73
CA ASN A 161 -1.77 -39.84 -26.93
C ASN A 161 -2.16 -38.34 -26.86
N ASP A 162 -2.45 -37.68 -27.98
CA ASP A 162 -2.68 -36.22 -28.05
C ASP A 162 -4.11 -35.77 -27.69
N VAL A 163 -4.23 -34.57 -27.09
CA VAL A 163 -5.35 -33.63 -27.33
C VAL A 163 -4.77 -32.21 -27.39
N ALA A 164 -4.87 -31.55 -28.55
CA ALA A 164 -4.34 -30.21 -28.78
C ALA A 164 -5.45 -29.14 -28.86
N ALA A 165 -5.23 -27.98 -28.22
CA ALA A 165 -6.10 -26.81 -28.33
C ALA A 165 -5.76 -25.95 -29.57
N PRO A 166 -6.74 -25.29 -30.20
CA PRO A 166 -6.53 -24.55 -31.46
C PRO A 166 -5.64 -23.32 -31.28
N ARG A 167 -4.79 -23.05 -32.28
CA ARG A 167 -3.93 -21.85 -32.34
C ARG A 167 -4.58 -20.74 -33.19
N PRO A 168 -4.44 -19.45 -32.82
CA PRO A 168 -4.84 -18.34 -33.70
C PRO A 168 -3.96 -18.26 -34.95
N ILE A 169 -4.56 -17.87 -36.08
CA ILE A 169 -3.85 -17.66 -37.35
C ILE A 169 -3.25 -16.24 -37.36
N HIS A 170 -1.96 -16.12 -37.72
CA HIS A 170 -1.31 -14.87 -38.08
C HIS A 170 -0.62 -15.01 -39.45
N PRO A 171 -0.40 -13.90 -40.19
CA PRO A 171 0.15 -13.96 -41.54
C PRO A 171 1.58 -14.51 -41.59
N LEU A 172 1.87 -15.31 -42.62
CA LEU A 172 3.19 -15.88 -42.87
C LEU A 172 4.15 -14.82 -43.44
N VAL A 173 5.34 -14.70 -42.84
CA VAL A 173 6.54 -14.16 -43.50
C VAL A 173 7.45 -15.35 -43.80
N ARG A 174 7.99 -15.40 -45.02
CA ARG A 174 8.65 -16.57 -45.59
C ARG A 174 10.17 -16.40 -45.60
N ALA A 175 10.91 -17.45 -45.24
CA ALA A 175 12.35 -17.60 -45.46
C ALA A 175 12.66 -19.10 -45.62
N ASP A 176 13.31 -19.48 -46.73
CA ASP A 176 13.54 -20.89 -47.12
C ASP A 176 15.04 -21.23 -47.22
N SER A 177 15.53 -22.20 -46.43
CA SER A 177 16.73 -23.05 -46.60
C SER A 177 16.89 -23.96 -45.35
N LEU A 178 16.97 -25.31 -45.40
CA LEU A 178 18.02 -26.21 -45.95
C LEU A 178 19.38 -26.02 -45.22
N THR A 179 20.10 -26.99 -44.63
CA THR A 179 20.06 -28.49 -44.50
C THR A 179 21.12 -28.90 -43.42
N ALA A 180 21.27 -30.10 -42.81
CA ALA A 180 20.56 -31.40 -42.70
C ALA A 180 21.21 -32.26 -41.55
N ALA A 181 20.80 -33.54 -41.36
CA ALA A 181 21.40 -34.62 -40.51
C ALA A 181 21.32 -34.45 -38.95
N GLN A 182 20.66 -35.36 -38.19
CA GLN A 182 21.12 -36.64 -37.56
C GLN A 182 22.12 -36.47 -36.38
N ASP A 183 22.09 -37.21 -35.25
CA ASP A 183 21.14 -38.19 -34.68
C ASP A 183 21.41 -38.43 -33.16
N ALA A 184 20.52 -39.18 -32.47
CA ALA A 184 20.69 -39.98 -31.23
C ALA A 184 21.84 -39.62 -30.20
N SER A 185 21.60 -39.13 -28.97
CA SER A 185 20.90 -39.69 -27.79
C SER A 185 21.70 -40.67 -26.90
N ALA A 186 21.86 -40.29 -25.62
CA ALA A 186 21.86 -41.13 -24.39
C ALA A 186 22.84 -42.33 -24.26
N ALA A 187 23.24 -42.84 -23.09
CA ALA A 187 23.35 -42.44 -21.68
C ALA A 187 23.51 -43.77 -20.90
N ASN A 188 24.43 -43.87 -19.94
CA ASN A 188 24.46 -44.89 -18.87
C ASN A 188 25.74 -44.69 -18.00
N SER A 189 25.95 -45.34 -16.85
CA SER A 189 25.14 -45.46 -15.62
C SER A 189 25.84 -46.44 -14.67
N GLN A 190 26.21 -46.03 -13.45
CA GLN A 190 26.53 -46.99 -12.36
C GLN A 190 26.09 -46.46 -10.99
N LEU A 191 25.80 -47.41 -10.10
CA LEU A 191 25.33 -47.32 -8.71
C LEU A 191 25.76 -48.64 -8.02
N PRO A 192 25.74 -48.78 -6.67
CA PRO A 192 25.71 -47.75 -5.63
C PRO A 192 26.77 -47.95 -4.52
N THR A 193 27.14 -46.88 -3.82
CA THR A 193 27.70 -46.94 -2.44
C THR A 193 27.07 -45.82 -1.58
N PRO A 194 26.96 -45.97 -0.26
CA PRO A 194 25.89 -45.34 0.52
C PRO A 194 26.06 -43.83 0.72
N SER A 195 24.96 -43.09 0.55
CA SER A 195 24.94 -41.63 0.72
C SER A 195 24.67 -41.22 2.17
N PRO A 196 25.55 -40.46 2.84
CA PRO A 196 25.13 -39.59 3.94
C PRO A 196 24.26 -38.45 3.38
N SER A 197 23.27 -37.99 4.15
CA SER A 197 22.25 -37.05 3.69
C SER A 197 22.83 -35.75 3.13
N PRO A 198 22.53 -35.34 1.88
CA PRO A 198 23.00 -34.09 1.33
C PRO A 198 22.31 -32.91 2.03
N SER A 199 23.10 -32.13 2.78
CA SER A 199 22.70 -30.76 3.11
C SER A 199 22.59 -29.96 1.81
N PRO A 200 21.52 -29.16 1.57
CA PRO A 200 21.45 -28.34 0.38
C PRO A 200 22.63 -27.36 0.36
N PRO A 201 23.21 -27.07 -0.83
CA PRO A 201 24.38 -26.22 -0.92
C PRO A 201 24.08 -24.83 -0.35
N PHE A 202 25.03 -24.28 0.41
CA PHE A 202 24.99 -22.88 0.84
C PHE A 202 25.20 -21.97 -0.37
N GLU A 203 24.13 -21.75 -1.13
CA GLU A 203 24.02 -20.67 -2.11
C GLU A 203 24.48 -19.36 -1.43
N ALA A 204 25.38 -18.62 -2.06
CA ALA A 204 26.11 -17.53 -1.41
C ALA A 204 25.13 -16.40 -0.99
N ILE A 205 24.70 -16.44 0.28
CA ILE A 205 23.57 -15.64 0.78
C ILE A 205 23.92 -14.15 0.75
N GLN A 206 23.56 -13.49 -0.35
CA GLN A 206 23.42 -12.04 -0.35
C GLN A 206 22.44 -11.67 0.76
N PRO A 207 22.78 -10.76 1.70
CA PRO A 207 21.85 -10.33 2.72
C PRO A 207 20.62 -9.67 2.05
N PRO A 208 19.42 -9.77 2.64
CA PRO A 208 18.24 -9.14 2.07
C PRO A 208 18.37 -7.63 2.27
N SER A 209 18.89 -6.94 1.26
CA SER A 209 19.15 -5.51 1.34
C SER A 209 17.83 -4.75 1.54
N ILE A 210 17.74 -3.94 2.61
CA ILE A 210 16.54 -3.16 2.94
C ILE A 210 16.16 -2.16 1.83
N ALA A 211 17.11 -1.82 0.97
CA ALA A 211 16.81 -1.51 -0.42
C ALA A 211 17.65 -2.43 -1.32
N ASP A 212 17.00 -3.23 -2.17
CA ASP A 212 17.60 -3.62 -3.46
C ASP A 212 18.23 -2.36 -4.07
N ASP A 213 19.46 -2.48 -4.59
CA ASP A 213 20.30 -1.31 -4.88
C ASP A 213 19.53 -0.27 -5.71
N PRO A 214 19.49 1.02 -5.33
CA PRO A 214 18.92 2.05 -6.19
C PRO A 214 19.76 2.05 -7.46
N PRO A 215 19.23 1.56 -8.60
CA PRO A 215 20.08 1.26 -9.73
C PRO A 215 20.64 2.58 -10.28
N HIS A 216 21.86 2.53 -10.82
CA HIS A 216 22.30 3.54 -11.78
C HIS A 216 21.18 3.64 -12.82
N SER A 217 20.47 4.78 -12.86
CA SER A 217 19.10 4.82 -13.39
C SER A 217 19.05 4.17 -14.78
N PRO A 218 18.44 2.99 -14.91
CA PRO A 218 18.68 2.16 -16.08
C PRO A 218 18.16 2.87 -17.33
N PRO A 219 18.77 2.61 -18.50
CA PRO A 219 18.20 3.09 -19.75
C PRO A 219 16.74 2.63 -19.84
N LEU A 220 15.87 3.50 -20.35
CA LEU A 220 14.43 3.24 -20.50
C LEU A 220 14.17 1.79 -20.97
N PRO A 221 13.42 0.97 -20.20
CA PRO A 221 13.30 -0.46 -20.49
C PRO A 221 12.83 -0.73 -21.93
N PRO A 222 13.31 -1.81 -22.59
CA PRO A 222 12.95 -2.10 -23.98
C PRO A 222 11.44 -2.13 -24.23
N LEU A 223 10.66 -2.72 -23.31
CA LEU A 223 9.19 -2.70 -23.32
C LEU A 223 8.61 -1.28 -23.35
N ALA A 224 9.08 -0.38 -22.48
CA ALA A 224 8.60 0.99 -22.42
C ALA A 224 8.96 1.77 -23.70
N LYS A 225 10.18 1.59 -24.23
CA LYS A 225 10.58 2.15 -25.52
C LYS A 225 9.73 1.64 -26.68
N ALA A 226 9.55 0.32 -26.77
CA ALA A 226 8.77 -0.32 -27.82
C ALA A 226 7.30 0.13 -27.80
N LYS A 227 6.67 0.16 -26.61
CA LYS A 227 5.29 0.62 -26.44
C LYS A 227 5.10 2.10 -26.79
N VAL A 228 6.09 2.96 -26.52
CA VAL A 228 6.04 4.37 -26.95
C VAL A 228 6.29 4.50 -28.46
N ALA A 229 7.20 3.71 -29.02
CA ALA A 229 7.51 3.71 -30.45
C ALA A 229 6.33 3.21 -31.30
N SER A 230 5.60 2.19 -30.85
CA SER A 230 4.47 1.58 -31.57
C SER A 230 3.24 2.49 -31.74
N LEU A 231 3.20 3.63 -31.05
CA LEU A 231 2.11 4.59 -31.13
C LEU A 231 2.38 5.64 -32.22
N THR A 232 1.38 5.99 -33.02
CA THR A 232 1.48 7.13 -33.96
C THR A 232 1.65 8.45 -33.20
N ALA A 233 2.17 9.50 -33.86
CA ALA A 233 2.32 10.82 -33.23
C ALA A 233 0.96 11.36 -32.71
N GLU A 234 -0.10 11.18 -33.50
CA GLU A 234 -1.49 11.51 -33.14
C GLU A 234 -1.95 10.74 -31.88
N GLN A 235 -1.70 9.42 -31.82
CA GLN A 235 -2.03 8.58 -30.65
C GLN A 235 -1.23 8.92 -29.38
N ARG A 236 -0.09 9.61 -29.50
CA ARG A 236 0.73 10.11 -28.37
C ARG A 236 0.28 11.49 -27.88
N LEU A 237 -0.35 12.29 -28.73
CA LEU A 237 -0.77 13.66 -28.44
C LEU A 237 -2.27 13.79 -28.11
N HIS A 238 -3.05 12.72 -28.30
CA HIS A 238 -4.50 12.70 -28.08
C HIS A 238 -4.93 13.18 -26.67
N PRO A 239 -5.67 14.29 -26.51
CA PRO A 239 -5.90 14.92 -25.20
C PRO A 239 -6.55 14.03 -24.14
N LEU A 240 -7.57 13.25 -24.50
CA LEU A 240 -8.23 12.33 -23.56
C LEU A 240 -7.29 11.22 -23.06
N ARG A 241 -6.28 10.86 -23.86
CA ARG A 241 -5.26 9.90 -23.45
C ARG A 241 -4.30 10.52 -22.46
N THR A 242 -3.77 11.72 -22.77
CA THR A 242 -2.93 12.51 -21.86
C THR A 242 -3.63 12.71 -20.50
N PHE A 243 -4.94 12.96 -20.50
CA PHE A 243 -5.74 13.03 -19.28
C PHE A 243 -5.88 11.67 -18.56
N SER A 244 -6.18 10.59 -19.29
CA SER A 244 -6.28 9.23 -18.73
C SER A 244 -4.96 8.77 -18.11
N ASP A 245 -3.83 8.99 -18.78
CA ASP A 245 -2.49 8.59 -18.33
C ASP A 245 -2.04 9.43 -17.12
N ALA A 246 -2.47 10.70 -17.01
CA ALA A 246 -2.28 11.54 -15.82
C ALA A 246 -3.18 11.14 -14.64
N PHE A 247 -4.45 10.80 -14.89
CA PHE A 247 -5.38 10.32 -13.88
C PHE A 247 -4.96 8.94 -13.34
N HIS A 248 -4.47 8.06 -14.21
CA HIS A 248 -3.89 6.79 -13.80
C HIS A 248 -2.61 6.99 -12.96
N LEU A 249 -1.73 7.92 -13.35
CA LEU A 249 -0.56 8.27 -12.54
C LEU A 249 -0.94 8.85 -11.16
N LEU A 250 -2.05 9.59 -11.06
CA LEU A 250 -2.56 10.12 -9.79
C LEU A 250 -3.16 9.03 -8.89
N THR A 251 -3.83 8.04 -9.47
CA THR A 251 -4.53 6.97 -8.73
C THR A 251 -3.67 5.73 -8.47
N SER A 252 -2.58 5.51 -9.22
CA SER A 252 -1.62 4.42 -9.01
C SER A 252 -0.65 4.73 -7.87
N LEU A 253 -1.17 4.82 -6.64
CA LEU A 253 -0.41 5.14 -5.41
C LEU A 253 0.78 4.19 -5.18
N ARG A 254 0.66 2.93 -5.64
CA ARG A 254 1.69 1.88 -5.51
C ARG A 254 2.68 1.86 -6.69
N GLY A 255 2.43 2.60 -7.77
CA GLY A 255 3.27 2.63 -8.97
C GLY A 255 3.27 1.32 -9.78
N ILE A 256 2.27 0.46 -9.58
CA ILE A 256 2.22 -0.86 -10.22
C ILE A 256 2.11 -0.68 -11.74
N GLY A 257 3.07 -1.25 -12.47
CA GLY A 257 3.24 -1.06 -13.92
C GLY A 257 4.15 0.11 -14.34
N TYR A 258 4.67 0.90 -13.39
CA TYR A 258 5.71 1.93 -13.60
C TYR A 258 7.08 1.48 -13.06
N THR A 259 8.18 2.07 -13.55
CA THR A 259 9.55 1.70 -13.12
C THR A 259 9.87 2.01 -11.65
N TRP A 260 9.12 2.90 -10.99
CA TRP A 260 9.24 3.17 -9.55
C TRP A 260 8.45 2.21 -8.66
N GLY A 261 7.57 1.38 -9.25
CA GLY A 261 6.74 0.44 -8.52
C GLY A 261 7.47 -0.85 -8.10
N PRO A 262 6.85 -1.64 -7.21
CA PRO A 262 7.28 -3.02 -6.96
C PRO A 262 7.03 -3.89 -8.21
N PRO A 263 7.99 -4.74 -8.63
CA PRO A 263 7.79 -5.64 -9.77
C PRO A 263 6.71 -6.68 -9.44
N LEU A 264 5.90 -7.08 -10.43
CA LEU A 264 4.72 -7.93 -10.21
C LEU A 264 5.04 -9.25 -9.46
N ARG A 265 6.23 -9.83 -9.70
CA ARG A 265 6.74 -11.04 -9.00
C ARG A 265 6.99 -10.89 -7.50
N SER A 266 6.97 -9.66 -6.94
CA SER A 266 7.09 -9.40 -5.51
C SER A 266 5.77 -9.00 -4.84
N LEU A 267 4.66 -9.06 -5.58
CA LEU A 267 3.30 -8.80 -5.10
C LEU A 267 2.53 -10.10 -4.90
N ALA A 268 1.46 -10.04 -4.09
CA ALA A 268 0.47 -11.11 -4.05
C ALA A 268 -0.14 -11.29 -5.46
N PRO A 269 -0.40 -12.54 -5.91
CA PRO A 269 -0.82 -12.80 -7.28
C PRO A 269 -2.16 -12.10 -7.61
N PRO A 270 -2.31 -11.57 -8.84
CA PRO A 270 -3.56 -10.97 -9.29
C PRO A 270 -4.67 -12.02 -9.36
N SER A 271 -5.92 -11.57 -9.36
CA SER A 271 -7.07 -12.46 -9.55
C SER A 271 -7.10 -12.99 -11.00
N PRO A 272 -7.48 -14.26 -11.25
CA PRO A 272 -7.43 -14.84 -12.59
C PRO A 272 -8.55 -14.38 -13.54
N THR A 273 -9.66 -13.86 -13.00
CA THR A 273 -10.81 -13.38 -13.78
C THR A 273 -11.48 -12.18 -13.08
N HIS A 274 -12.25 -11.37 -13.83
CA HIS A 274 -13.03 -10.27 -13.26
C HIS A 274 -14.00 -10.75 -12.16
N ALA A 275 -14.63 -11.92 -12.34
CA ALA A 275 -15.52 -12.50 -11.33
C ALA A 275 -14.76 -12.90 -10.05
N ALA A 276 -13.57 -13.49 -10.17
CA ALA A 276 -12.72 -13.80 -9.02
C ALA A 276 -12.24 -12.53 -8.31
N PHE A 277 -11.91 -11.48 -9.07
CA PHE A 277 -11.53 -10.17 -8.54
C PHE A 277 -12.66 -9.51 -7.74
N VAL A 278 -13.86 -9.38 -8.32
CA VAL A 278 -15.02 -8.78 -7.64
C VAL A 278 -15.38 -9.56 -6.38
N ARG A 279 -15.41 -10.90 -6.46
CA ARG A 279 -15.69 -11.76 -5.29
C ARG A 279 -14.65 -11.57 -4.18
N ARG A 280 -13.36 -11.51 -4.52
CA ARG A 280 -12.26 -11.27 -3.57
C ARG A 280 -12.37 -9.89 -2.92
N ALA A 281 -12.56 -8.84 -3.73
CA ALA A 281 -12.64 -7.46 -3.24
C ALA A 281 -13.88 -7.24 -2.37
N ALA A 282 -15.06 -7.71 -2.80
CA ALA A 282 -16.30 -7.60 -2.03
C ALA A 282 -16.23 -8.38 -0.70
N TYR A 283 -15.69 -9.61 -0.72
CA TYR A 283 -15.44 -10.37 0.52
C TYR A 283 -14.51 -9.61 1.47
N MET A 284 -13.35 -9.13 0.99
CA MET A 284 -12.39 -8.39 1.81
C MET A 284 -12.97 -7.07 2.34
N PHE A 285 -13.78 -6.38 1.55
CA PHE A 285 -14.46 -5.13 1.93
C PHE A 285 -15.45 -5.36 3.09
N VAL A 286 -16.33 -6.37 2.97
CA VAL A 286 -17.31 -6.72 4.01
C VAL A 286 -16.65 -7.31 5.26
N TYR A 287 -15.73 -8.27 5.09
CA TYR A 287 -14.97 -8.86 6.20
C TYR A 287 -14.21 -7.80 7.00
N SER A 288 -13.54 -6.88 6.31
CA SER A 288 -12.81 -5.79 6.96
C SER A 288 -13.74 -4.78 7.64
N HIS A 289 -14.95 -4.53 7.12
CA HIS A 289 -15.95 -3.72 7.82
C HIS A 289 -16.38 -4.36 9.13
N VAL A 290 -16.68 -5.67 9.14
CA VAL A 290 -17.06 -6.39 10.39
C VAL A 290 -15.92 -6.33 11.41
N VAL A 291 -14.68 -6.66 11.00
CA VAL A 291 -13.50 -6.62 11.88
C VAL A 291 -13.26 -5.20 12.42
N SER A 292 -13.31 -4.18 11.56
CA SER A 292 -13.13 -2.78 11.97
C SER A 292 -14.20 -2.35 12.98
N THR A 293 -15.45 -2.76 12.75
CA THR A 293 -16.60 -2.37 13.58
C THR A 293 -16.54 -3.00 14.97
N LEU A 294 -16.19 -4.30 15.06
CA LEU A 294 -15.97 -4.98 16.34
C LEU A 294 -14.80 -4.36 17.12
N CYS A 295 -13.68 -4.09 16.46
CA CYS A 295 -12.53 -3.41 17.07
C CYS A 295 -12.89 -2.00 17.58
N LEU A 296 -13.74 -1.25 16.88
CA LEU A 296 -14.18 0.08 17.31
C LEU A 296 -15.18 0.02 18.46
N ALA A 297 -16.11 -0.93 18.44
CA ALA A 297 -17.03 -1.15 19.56
C ALA A 297 -16.26 -1.45 20.85
N LEU A 298 -15.21 -2.29 20.80
CA LEU A 298 -14.32 -2.56 21.94
C LEU A 298 -13.58 -1.31 22.43
N GLN A 299 -13.05 -0.47 21.53
CA GLN A 299 -12.39 0.79 21.92
C GLN A 299 -13.38 1.81 22.52
N VAL A 300 -14.63 1.85 22.06
CA VAL A 300 -15.68 2.71 22.63
C VAL A 300 -16.13 2.20 23.99
N LEU A 301 -16.28 0.89 24.19
CA LEU A 301 -16.60 0.29 25.49
C LEU A 301 -15.46 0.49 26.52
N ASP A 302 -14.20 0.51 26.09
CA ASP A 302 -13.04 0.87 26.93
C ASP A 302 -13.05 2.37 27.28
N ARG A 303 -13.24 3.26 26.29
CA ARG A 303 -13.38 4.72 26.48
C ARG A 303 -14.51 5.12 27.44
N ASP A 304 -15.64 4.43 27.36
CA ASP A 304 -16.82 4.70 28.19
C ASP A 304 -16.79 3.95 29.54
N GLY A 305 -15.70 3.24 29.86
CA GLY A 305 -15.51 2.56 31.15
C GLY A 305 -16.39 1.32 31.34
N LEU A 306 -16.93 0.75 30.27
CA LEU A 306 -17.88 -0.38 30.30
C LEU A 306 -17.20 -1.75 30.13
N LEU A 307 -16.09 -1.81 29.40
CA LEU A 307 -15.41 -3.07 29.08
C LEU A 307 -14.72 -3.70 30.30
N ALA A 308 -13.98 -2.93 31.10
CA ALA A 308 -13.31 -3.47 32.29
C ALA A 308 -14.29 -3.99 33.36
N PRO A 309 -15.38 -3.29 33.75
CA PRO A 309 -16.38 -3.85 34.67
C PRO A 309 -17.11 -5.09 34.13
N PHE A 310 -17.27 -5.22 32.80
CA PHE A 310 -17.76 -6.45 32.20
C PHE A 310 -16.76 -7.60 32.36
N LEU A 311 -15.49 -7.38 32.03
CA LEU A 311 -14.42 -8.37 32.16
C LEU A 311 -14.21 -8.79 33.62
N ALA A 312 -14.27 -7.85 34.58
CA ALA A 312 -14.11 -8.14 36.00
C ALA A 312 -15.15 -9.15 36.52
N ARG A 313 -16.40 -9.05 36.06
CA ARG A 313 -17.48 -10.01 36.40
C ARG A 313 -17.29 -11.40 35.79
N GLN A 314 -16.51 -11.53 34.71
CA GLN A 314 -16.13 -12.83 34.15
C GLN A 314 -14.90 -13.39 34.88
N LEU A 315 -13.92 -12.54 35.20
CA LEU A 315 -12.70 -12.91 35.91
C LEU A 315 -12.94 -13.27 37.39
N SER A 316 -14.02 -12.77 38.01
CA SER A 316 -14.44 -13.20 39.36
C SER A 316 -14.92 -14.66 39.44
N LEU A 317 -15.06 -15.34 38.30
CA LEU A 317 -15.29 -16.79 38.23
C LEU A 317 -13.98 -17.61 38.22
N LEU A 318 -12.82 -16.94 38.27
CA LEU A 318 -11.49 -17.53 38.23
C LEU A 318 -10.69 -17.17 39.51
N PRO A 319 -9.75 -18.01 39.96
CA PRO A 319 -8.92 -17.76 41.15
C PRO A 319 -7.83 -16.72 40.87
N VAL A 320 -8.21 -15.45 40.73
CA VAL A 320 -7.33 -14.31 40.42
C VAL A 320 -7.36 -13.31 41.58
N SER A 321 -6.22 -13.00 42.19
CA SER A 321 -6.12 -12.20 43.42
C SER A 321 -6.57 -10.74 43.29
N SER A 322 -6.71 -10.21 42.07
CA SER A 322 -7.32 -8.89 41.80
C SER A 322 -8.01 -8.89 40.43
N PRO A 323 -9.27 -9.34 40.34
CA PRO A 323 -10.00 -9.43 39.07
C PRO A 323 -10.19 -8.06 38.40
N ALA A 324 -10.33 -6.98 39.18
CA ALA A 324 -10.49 -5.62 38.68
C ALA A 324 -9.24 -5.09 37.97
N ALA A 325 -8.07 -5.13 38.63
CA ALA A 325 -6.83 -4.63 38.03
C ALA A 325 -6.41 -5.43 36.78
N VAL A 326 -6.69 -6.74 36.77
CA VAL A 326 -6.49 -7.59 35.58
C VAL A 326 -7.49 -7.26 34.48
N ALA A 327 -8.75 -6.97 34.81
CA ALA A 327 -9.77 -6.52 33.85
C ALA A 327 -9.42 -5.16 33.21
N ASP A 328 -8.97 -4.18 34.00
CA ASP A 328 -8.51 -2.88 33.51
C ASP A 328 -7.33 -3.04 32.54
N PHE A 329 -6.33 -3.84 32.92
CA PHE A 329 -5.19 -4.15 32.06
C PHE A 329 -5.63 -4.80 30.73
N ILE A 330 -6.47 -5.83 30.79
CA ILE A 330 -6.97 -6.53 29.60
C ILE A 330 -7.81 -5.61 28.72
N SER A 331 -8.72 -4.81 29.31
CA SER A 331 -9.55 -3.82 28.58
C SER A 331 -8.66 -2.85 27.80
N SER A 332 -7.71 -2.21 28.49
CA SER A 332 -6.78 -1.26 27.90
C SER A 332 -5.89 -1.89 26.82
N THR A 333 -5.41 -3.13 27.02
CA THR A 333 -4.58 -3.83 26.04
C THR A 333 -5.38 -4.27 24.81
N ILE A 334 -6.60 -4.79 24.97
CA ILE A 334 -7.51 -5.12 23.86
C ILE A 334 -7.84 -3.87 23.05
N SER A 335 -8.22 -2.78 23.71
CA SER A 335 -8.51 -1.48 23.11
C SER A 335 -7.34 -0.96 22.26
N ARG A 336 -6.11 -0.97 22.82
CA ARG A 336 -4.90 -0.53 22.11
C ARG A 336 -4.49 -1.46 20.95
N LEU A 337 -4.71 -2.77 21.07
CA LEU A 337 -4.50 -3.74 19.98
C LEU A 337 -5.54 -3.54 18.85
N CYS A 338 -6.78 -3.24 19.20
CA CYS A 338 -7.87 -2.99 18.26
C CYS A 338 -7.61 -1.79 17.35
N ILE A 339 -6.74 -0.84 17.71
CA ILE A 339 -6.28 0.22 16.81
C ILE A 339 -5.49 -0.36 15.63
N GLY A 340 -4.49 -1.20 15.90
CA GLY A 340 -3.68 -1.82 14.83
C GLY A 340 -4.51 -2.73 13.90
N VAL A 341 -5.44 -3.50 14.49
CA VAL A 341 -6.34 -4.37 13.73
C VAL A 341 -7.37 -3.57 12.93
N SER A 342 -8.00 -2.54 13.53
CA SER A 342 -8.95 -1.68 12.81
C SER A 342 -8.27 -0.83 11.75
N LEU A 343 -7.01 -0.40 11.91
CA LEU A 343 -6.25 0.26 10.84
C LEU A 343 -6.07 -0.67 9.63
N TYR A 344 -5.53 -1.87 9.86
CA TYR A 344 -5.37 -2.88 8.82
C TYR A 344 -6.71 -3.14 8.10
N ALA A 345 -7.80 -3.30 8.85
CA ALA A 345 -9.12 -3.49 8.30
C ALA A 345 -9.59 -2.26 7.48
N GLN A 346 -9.56 -1.05 8.03
CA GLN A 346 -9.98 0.19 7.36
C GLN A 346 -9.21 0.46 6.07
N MET A 347 -7.92 0.13 6.01
CA MET A 347 -7.14 0.27 4.79
C MET A 347 -7.56 -0.72 3.70
N ASN A 348 -7.97 -1.94 4.06
CA ASN A 348 -8.61 -2.86 3.12
C ASN A 348 -10.00 -2.36 2.69
N ILE A 349 -10.82 -1.79 3.59
CA ILE A 349 -12.11 -1.17 3.21
C ILE A 349 -11.89 -0.07 2.17
N GLY A 350 -10.96 0.86 2.43
CA GLY A 350 -10.64 1.95 1.50
C GLY A 350 -10.09 1.47 0.15
N PHE A 351 -9.12 0.53 0.16
CA PHE A 351 -8.49 0.05 -1.07
C PHE A 351 -9.43 -0.84 -1.90
N GLU A 352 -10.08 -1.84 -1.30
CA GLU A 352 -10.97 -2.75 -2.03
C GLU A 352 -12.24 -2.02 -2.48
N GLY A 353 -12.74 -1.05 -1.69
CA GLY A 353 -13.82 -0.16 -2.08
C GLY A 353 -13.46 0.72 -3.30
N ALA A 354 -12.27 1.31 -3.32
CA ALA A 354 -11.77 2.07 -4.48
C ALA A 354 -11.56 1.16 -5.70
N CYS A 355 -11.05 -0.06 -5.51
CA CYS A 355 -10.88 -1.06 -6.57
C CYS A 355 -12.22 -1.47 -7.20
N LEU A 356 -13.25 -1.70 -6.38
CA LEU A 356 -14.62 -1.97 -6.85
C LEU A 356 -15.22 -0.74 -7.56
N ALA A 357 -15.02 0.47 -7.03
CA ALA A 357 -15.50 1.70 -7.65
C ALA A 357 -14.87 1.93 -9.03
N PHE A 358 -13.54 1.76 -9.18
CA PHE A 358 -12.87 1.87 -10.48
C PHE A 358 -13.36 0.80 -11.47
N PHE A 359 -13.60 -0.43 -11.01
CA PHE A 359 -14.17 -1.49 -11.85
C PHE A 359 -15.60 -1.15 -12.33
N VAL A 360 -16.45 -0.64 -11.46
CA VAL A 360 -17.80 -0.16 -11.83
C VAL A 360 -17.73 1.03 -12.78
N CYS A 361 -16.84 2.00 -12.55
CA CYS A 361 -16.62 3.13 -13.46
C CYS A 361 -16.13 2.68 -14.84
N HIS A 362 -15.24 1.68 -14.91
CA HIS A 362 -14.79 1.06 -16.17
C HIS A 362 -15.97 0.45 -16.95
N LEU A 363 -16.81 -0.36 -16.28
CA LEU A 363 -18.00 -0.95 -16.89
C LEU A 363 -19.00 0.13 -17.36
N ALA A 364 -19.29 1.11 -16.52
CA ALA A 364 -20.21 2.21 -16.85
C ALA A 364 -19.70 3.05 -18.02
N THR A 365 -18.40 3.34 -18.07
CA THR A 365 -17.75 4.05 -19.19
C THR A 365 -17.90 3.28 -20.49
N ASN A 366 -17.60 1.98 -20.50
CA ASN A 366 -17.71 1.16 -21.70
C ASN A 366 -19.17 0.95 -22.15
N ALA A 367 -20.12 0.86 -21.21
CA ALA A 367 -21.56 0.82 -21.53
C ALA A 367 -22.04 2.15 -22.14
N LEU A 368 -21.63 3.30 -21.58
CA LEU A 368 -21.95 4.62 -22.11
C LEU A 368 -21.36 4.83 -23.52
N LEU A 369 -20.08 4.51 -23.73
CA LEU A 369 -19.42 4.61 -25.03
C LEU A 369 -20.10 3.72 -26.09
N SER A 370 -20.61 2.55 -25.69
CA SER A 370 -21.35 1.65 -26.60
C SER A 370 -22.74 2.20 -26.94
N ARG A 371 -23.46 2.79 -25.98
CA ARG A 371 -24.73 3.49 -26.24
C ARG A 371 -24.54 4.69 -27.17
N LEU A 372 -23.48 5.50 -26.95
CA LEU A 372 -23.15 6.64 -27.79
C LEU A 372 -22.75 6.21 -29.22
N ALA A 373 -21.94 5.15 -29.36
CA ALA A 373 -21.57 4.62 -30.67
C ALA A 373 -22.77 4.09 -31.47
N ASN A 374 -23.79 3.55 -30.80
CA ASN A 374 -25.03 3.08 -31.45
C ASN A 374 -26.01 4.23 -31.78
N ALA A 375 -25.95 5.35 -31.06
CA ALA A 375 -26.86 6.49 -31.25
C ALA A 375 -26.32 7.55 -32.24
N LEU A 376 -25.02 7.53 -32.55
CA LEU A 376 -24.38 8.48 -33.45
C LEU A 376 -24.34 7.97 -34.91
N PRO A 377 -24.42 8.87 -35.92
CA PRO A 377 -24.20 8.49 -37.31
C PRO A 377 -22.87 7.76 -37.50
N SER A 378 -22.81 6.81 -38.45
CA SER A 378 -21.66 5.92 -38.68
C SER A 378 -20.29 6.63 -38.78
N ASN A 379 -20.29 7.84 -39.32
CA ASN A 379 -19.11 8.70 -39.49
C ASN A 379 -18.51 9.15 -38.15
N TRP A 380 -19.36 9.33 -37.13
CA TRP A 380 -19.01 9.68 -35.76
C TRP A 380 -18.81 8.44 -34.90
N ALA A 381 -19.63 7.39 -35.06
CA ALA A 381 -19.46 6.11 -34.37
C ALA A 381 -18.05 5.52 -34.56
N LYS A 382 -17.49 5.60 -35.78
CA LYS A 382 -16.11 5.21 -36.10
C LYS A 382 -15.04 6.00 -35.31
N ARG A 383 -15.34 7.23 -34.85
CA ARG A 383 -14.44 8.04 -34.01
C ARG A 383 -14.54 7.65 -32.52
N VAL A 384 -15.66 7.07 -32.07
CA VAL A 384 -15.84 6.53 -30.71
C VAL A 384 -15.27 5.10 -30.64
N SER A 385 -14.01 4.94 -31.06
CA SER A 385 -13.30 3.65 -31.09
C SER A 385 -12.56 3.32 -29.78
N TRP A 386 -12.18 4.33 -29.00
CA TRP A 386 -11.54 4.12 -27.68
C TRP A 386 -12.47 3.40 -26.70
N ARG A 387 -11.90 2.54 -25.86
CA ARG A 387 -12.57 1.87 -24.75
C ARG A 387 -11.68 1.91 -23.51
N SER A 388 -12.30 1.99 -22.34
CA SER A 388 -11.60 1.79 -21.08
C SER A 388 -11.12 0.33 -20.99
N THR A 389 -9.96 0.12 -20.39
CA THR A 389 -9.42 -1.20 -20.03
C THR A 389 -9.22 -1.25 -18.51
N PHE A 390 -9.19 -2.45 -17.94
CA PHE A 390 -9.01 -2.68 -16.50
C PHE A 390 -8.13 -3.92 -16.32
N ASP A 391 -6.85 -3.73 -16.05
CA ASP A 391 -5.91 -4.84 -15.91
C ASP A 391 -5.89 -5.33 -14.47
N LEU A 392 -6.28 -6.59 -14.23
CA LEU A 392 -6.25 -7.18 -12.88
C LEU A 392 -4.85 -7.19 -12.25
N ARG A 393 -3.79 -7.03 -13.07
CA ARG A 393 -2.38 -6.93 -12.64
C ARG A 393 -2.06 -5.58 -11.96
N GLU A 394 -2.89 -4.55 -12.15
CA GLU A 394 -2.80 -3.25 -11.46
C GLU A 394 -3.34 -3.29 -10.03
N TYR A 395 -4.28 -4.21 -9.76
CA TYR A 395 -5.05 -4.30 -8.51
C TYR A 395 -4.82 -5.59 -7.69
N PRO A 396 -3.56 -6.03 -7.44
CA PRO A 396 -3.29 -7.12 -6.50
C PRO A 396 -3.59 -6.67 -5.05
N PRO A 397 -3.81 -7.61 -4.11
CA PRO A 397 -4.10 -7.31 -2.71
C PRO A 397 -3.17 -6.25 -2.09
N LEU A 398 -3.73 -5.42 -1.19
CA LEU A 398 -3.01 -4.31 -0.55
C LEU A 398 -1.83 -4.79 0.32
N PHE A 399 -1.99 -5.94 0.98
CA PHE A 399 -1.05 -6.55 1.91
C PHE A 399 -0.73 -8.00 1.48
N ASP A 400 0.54 -8.43 1.54
CA ASP A 400 0.89 -9.85 1.42
C ASP A 400 0.98 -10.51 2.81
N ARG A 401 -0.13 -11.15 3.23
CA ARG A 401 -0.20 -12.05 4.39
C ARG A 401 0.58 -11.56 5.64
N PRO A 402 0.43 -10.29 6.07
CA PRO A 402 1.38 -9.63 6.98
C PRO A 402 1.51 -10.31 8.35
N PHE A 403 0.45 -10.97 8.82
CA PHE A 403 0.44 -11.69 10.10
C PHE A 403 0.88 -13.16 9.95
N ALA A 404 0.46 -13.85 8.89
CA ALA A 404 0.79 -15.27 8.69
C ALA A 404 2.26 -15.51 8.28
N ALA A 405 2.80 -14.62 7.44
CA ALA A 405 4.20 -14.61 6.99
C ALA A 405 5.05 -13.59 7.77
N MET A 406 4.60 -13.16 8.97
CA MET A 406 5.19 -12.06 9.73
C MET A 406 6.70 -12.21 9.96
N GLY A 407 7.15 -13.41 10.34
CA GLY A 407 8.54 -13.67 10.70
C GLY A 407 9.50 -13.86 9.53
N ASP A 408 9.02 -13.97 8.29
CA ASP A 408 9.82 -14.48 7.17
C ASP A 408 10.73 -13.38 6.60
N GLY A 409 11.98 -13.32 7.06
CA GLY A 409 12.91 -12.24 6.69
C GLY A 409 12.75 -10.97 7.53
N GLY A 410 12.15 -11.08 8.72
CA GLY A 410 12.14 -10.02 9.73
C GLY A 410 11.33 -8.77 9.40
N LEU A 411 11.53 -7.74 10.22
CA LEU A 411 10.85 -6.46 10.26
C LEU A 411 11.11 -5.64 8.97
N ALA A 412 12.33 -5.74 8.43
CA ALA A 412 12.66 -5.22 7.11
C ALA A 412 11.73 -5.79 6.02
N SER A 413 11.47 -7.11 6.03
CA SER A 413 10.56 -7.74 5.06
C SER A 413 9.08 -7.48 5.39
N PHE A 414 8.73 -7.29 6.67
CA PHE A 414 7.38 -6.87 7.08
C PHE A 414 7.02 -5.52 6.45
N TRP A 415 7.75 -4.45 6.78
CA TRP A 415 7.47 -3.11 6.26
C TRP A 415 7.75 -2.96 4.76
N GLY A 416 8.78 -3.64 4.24
CA GLY A 416 9.23 -3.47 2.84
C GLY A 416 8.43 -4.27 1.79
N LYS A 417 7.69 -5.31 2.20
CA LYS A 417 7.01 -6.25 1.27
C LYS A 417 5.58 -6.63 1.68
N ARG A 418 5.29 -6.80 2.97
CA ARG A 418 4.00 -7.36 3.45
C ARG A 418 3.01 -6.30 3.91
N TRP A 419 3.51 -5.27 4.56
CA TRP A 419 2.76 -4.05 4.84
C TRP A 419 2.55 -3.24 3.55
N HIS A 420 1.61 -2.30 3.56
CA HIS A 420 1.14 -1.65 2.35
C HIS A 420 2.23 -0.87 1.57
N ALA A 421 2.26 -1.00 0.25
CA ALA A 421 3.23 -0.28 -0.60
C ALA A 421 2.83 1.18 -0.93
N LEU A 422 1.63 1.64 -0.51
CA LEU A 422 0.97 2.90 -0.94
C LEU A 422 1.84 4.18 -0.88
N PHE A 423 2.75 4.27 0.09
CA PHE A 423 3.54 5.48 0.33
C PHE A 423 5.03 5.30 0.01
N ARG A 424 5.42 4.12 -0.49
CA ARG A 424 6.83 3.76 -0.75
C ARG A 424 7.48 4.70 -1.78
N GLY A 425 6.76 5.06 -2.84
CA GLY A 425 7.25 5.97 -3.89
C GLY A 425 7.69 7.33 -3.32
N PRO A 426 6.77 8.15 -2.78
CA PRO A 426 7.11 9.47 -2.26
C PRO A 426 8.11 9.43 -1.09
N PHE A 427 7.99 8.48 -0.14
CA PHE A 427 8.99 8.34 0.92
C PHE A 427 10.39 8.03 0.35
N THR A 428 10.49 7.24 -0.73
CA THR A 428 11.76 6.94 -1.39
C THR A 428 12.30 8.15 -2.16
N ALA A 429 11.44 8.88 -2.86
CA ALA A 429 11.81 10.02 -3.70
C ALA A 429 12.20 11.26 -2.89
N VAL A 430 11.44 11.59 -1.85
CA VAL A 430 11.63 12.81 -1.01
C VAL A 430 12.54 12.53 0.19
N GLY A 431 12.40 11.38 0.85
CA GLY A 431 13.19 11.02 2.04
C GLY A 431 14.47 10.23 1.71
N TYR A 432 14.31 8.99 1.25
CA TYR A 432 15.42 8.03 1.16
C TYR A 432 16.53 8.49 0.21
N ARG A 433 16.22 8.76 -1.06
CA ARG A 433 17.24 9.03 -2.09
C ARG A 433 18.01 10.34 -1.84
N PRO A 434 17.38 11.48 -1.46
CA PRO A 434 18.13 12.71 -1.19
C PRO A 434 19.07 12.56 0.00
N VAL A 435 18.61 11.97 1.11
CA VAL A 435 19.41 11.76 2.33
C VAL A 435 20.53 10.75 2.09
N ALA A 436 20.25 9.63 1.41
CA ALA A 436 21.26 8.64 1.04
C ALA A 436 22.28 9.17 0.00
N LYS A 437 21.96 10.23 -0.77
CA LYS A 437 22.92 10.94 -1.60
C LYS A 437 23.76 11.92 -0.76
N LEU A 438 23.11 12.77 0.02
CA LEU A 438 23.74 13.81 0.85
C LEU A 438 24.77 13.21 1.82
N THR A 439 24.40 12.13 2.52
CA THR A 439 25.30 11.43 3.45
C THR A 439 26.52 10.83 2.75
N ARG A 440 26.39 10.28 1.54
CA ARG A 440 27.54 9.82 0.73
C ARG A 440 28.46 10.96 0.31
N THR A 441 27.90 12.12 -0.06
CA THR A 441 28.72 13.31 -0.38
C THR A 441 29.41 13.91 0.85
N LEU A 442 28.97 13.56 2.07
CA LEU A 442 29.64 13.85 3.34
C LEU A 442 30.58 12.70 3.79
N GLY A 443 30.94 11.78 2.89
CA GLY A 443 31.91 10.70 3.16
C GLY A 443 31.38 9.49 3.94
N LEU A 444 30.08 9.45 4.29
CA LEU A 444 29.55 8.32 5.08
C LEU A 444 29.49 7.02 4.26
N PRO A 445 29.91 5.86 4.82
CA PRO A 445 29.87 4.57 4.13
C PRO A 445 28.49 4.20 3.59
N LYS A 446 28.43 3.46 2.47
CA LYS A 446 27.17 3.07 1.78
C LYS A 446 26.08 2.58 2.74
N LYS A 447 26.43 1.71 3.69
CA LYS A 447 25.50 1.15 4.70
C LYS A 447 24.96 2.20 5.68
N ALA A 448 25.80 3.12 6.15
CA ALA A 448 25.37 4.22 7.02
C ALA A 448 24.45 5.19 6.29
N SER A 449 24.78 5.51 5.03
CA SER A 449 23.94 6.34 4.14
C SER A 449 22.58 5.70 3.84
N GLN A 450 22.54 4.37 3.64
CA GLN A 450 21.28 3.62 3.50
C GLN A 450 20.47 3.70 4.80
N LEU A 451 21.07 3.44 5.96
CA LEU A 451 20.39 3.48 7.26
C LEU A 451 19.82 4.88 7.57
N ALA A 452 20.59 5.95 7.32
CA ALA A 452 20.11 7.32 7.45
C ALA A 452 18.89 7.62 6.56
N GLY A 453 18.89 7.12 5.32
CA GLY A 453 17.72 7.18 4.45
C GLY A 453 16.50 6.42 5.02
N VAL A 454 16.71 5.25 5.64
CA VAL A 454 15.63 4.47 6.29
C VAL A 454 15.08 5.20 7.52
N PHE A 455 15.92 5.83 8.34
CA PHE A 455 15.49 6.68 9.45
C PHE A 455 14.56 7.81 8.97
N VAL A 456 14.90 8.51 7.89
CA VAL A 456 14.07 9.60 7.36
C VAL A 456 12.78 9.09 6.71
N VAL A 457 12.77 7.92 6.06
CA VAL A 457 11.53 7.27 5.60
C VAL A 457 10.57 7.00 6.75
N PHE A 458 11.07 6.45 7.87
CA PHE A 458 10.23 6.20 9.04
C PHE A 458 9.84 7.50 9.77
N ALA A 459 10.69 8.51 9.81
CA ALA A 459 10.35 9.84 10.33
C ALA A 459 9.19 10.49 9.54
N LEU A 460 9.22 10.42 8.21
CA LEU A 460 8.12 10.88 7.35
C LEU A 460 6.83 10.08 7.57
N SER A 461 6.94 8.76 7.80
CA SER A 461 5.79 7.92 8.14
C SER A 461 5.20 8.27 9.51
N GLY A 462 6.03 8.56 10.51
CA GLY A 462 5.58 9.04 11.82
C GLY A 462 4.94 10.43 11.76
N TRP A 463 5.54 11.34 10.99
CA TRP A 463 4.98 12.68 10.74
C TRP A 463 3.61 12.62 10.09
N MET A 464 3.42 11.78 9.07
CA MET A 464 2.14 11.64 8.38
C MET A 464 1.00 11.27 9.35
N HIS A 465 1.22 10.25 10.18
CA HIS A 465 0.22 9.81 11.16
C HIS A 465 0.02 10.81 12.32
N TRP A 466 1.08 11.51 12.74
CA TRP A 466 1.00 12.51 13.81
C TRP A 466 0.31 13.80 13.34
N GLN A 467 0.60 14.27 12.13
CA GLN A 467 -0.07 15.43 11.52
C GLN A 467 -1.57 15.17 11.36
N ALA A 468 -1.96 13.94 10.98
CA ALA A 468 -3.36 13.58 10.83
C ALA A 468 -4.14 13.65 12.16
N LEU A 469 -3.54 13.16 13.26
CA LEU A 469 -4.12 13.28 14.60
C LEU A 469 -4.10 14.73 15.12
N LEU A 470 -3.09 15.52 14.78
CA LEU A 470 -3.00 16.93 15.16
C LEU A 470 -4.07 17.77 14.45
N ALA A 471 -4.30 17.55 13.15
CA ALA A 471 -5.34 18.22 12.38
C ALA A 471 -6.74 17.85 12.88
N ALA A 472 -6.99 16.54 13.07
CA ALA A 472 -8.23 16.03 13.66
C ALA A 472 -8.49 16.49 15.11
N ARG A 473 -7.51 17.13 15.75
CA ARG A 473 -7.58 17.70 17.11
C ARG A 473 -7.49 19.24 17.14
N HIS A 474 -7.20 19.88 16.01
CA HIS A 474 -6.90 21.30 15.97
C HIS A 474 -8.13 22.16 16.32
N ALA A 475 -7.98 23.06 17.29
CA ALA A 475 -9.04 23.93 17.80
C ALA A 475 -10.15 23.25 18.64
N LEU A 476 -9.96 22.03 19.17
CA LEU A 476 -10.86 21.47 20.21
C LEU A 476 -10.96 22.31 21.51
N GLY A 477 -10.15 23.36 21.64
CA GLY A 477 -10.20 24.31 22.76
C GLY A 477 -11.27 25.40 22.65
N GLU A 478 -11.94 25.55 21.49
CA GLU A 478 -12.95 26.61 21.26
C GLU A 478 -14.29 26.37 21.98
N GLY A 479 -14.40 25.28 22.74
CA GLY A 479 -15.60 24.89 23.48
C GLY A 479 -16.58 24.07 22.64
N LEU A 480 -17.47 23.33 23.31
CA LEU A 480 -18.61 22.71 22.64
C LEU A 480 -19.75 23.73 22.56
N SER A 481 -20.48 23.74 21.45
CA SER A 481 -21.67 24.59 21.33
C SER A 481 -22.71 24.19 22.40
N PRO A 482 -23.48 25.15 22.96
CA PRO A 482 -24.53 24.85 23.93
C PRO A 482 -25.56 23.84 23.41
N ALA A 483 -25.84 23.84 22.11
CA ALA A 483 -26.70 22.86 21.46
C ALA A 483 -26.13 21.43 21.51
N LEU A 484 -24.82 21.26 21.30
CA LEU A 484 -24.16 19.95 21.41
C LEU A 484 -24.11 19.46 22.87
N LEU A 485 -23.90 20.36 23.83
CA LEU A 485 -23.96 20.03 25.26
C LEU A 485 -25.38 19.61 25.68
N ALA A 486 -26.40 20.35 25.26
CA ALA A 486 -27.81 20.01 25.52
C ALA A 486 -28.20 18.67 24.86
N PHE A 487 -27.81 18.44 23.60
CA PHE A 487 -28.00 17.16 22.91
C PHE A 487 -27.31 16.01 23.67
N ALA A 488 -26.06 16.19 24.12
CA ALA A 488 -25.34 15.17 24.87
C ALA A 488 -26.01 14.82 26.21
N ALA A 489 -26.41 15.84 26.97
CA ALA A 489 -27.12 15.65 28.24
C ALA A 489 -28.47 14.92 28.05
N ALA A 490 -29.27 15.36 27.08
CA ALA A 490 -30.56 14.75 26.74
C ALA A 490 -30.46 13.31 26.20
N ARG A 491 -29.25 12.86 25.83
CA ARG A 491 -28.94 11.51 25.35
C ARG A 491 -28.06 10.70 26.31
N SER A 492 -27.81 11.21 27.51
CA SER A 492 -26.94 10.59 28.52
C SER A 492 -25.53 10.23 28.00
N ILE A 493 -25.04 11.01 27.03
CA ILE A 493 -23.72 10.78 26.41
C ILE A 493 -22.64 11.23 27.41
N PRO A 494 -21.73 10.35 27.84
CA PRO A 494 -20.76 10.69 28.87
C PRO A 494 -19.74 11.70 28.34
N PRO A 495 -19.18 12.60 29.18
CA PRO A 495 -18.17 13.58 28.74
C PRO A 495 -16.94 12.96 28.05
N THR A 496 -16.58 11.72 28.39
CA THR A 496 -15.52 10.94 27.73
C THR A 496 -15.82 10.61 26.27
N SER A 497 -17.08 10.64 25.83
CA SER A 497 -17.43 10.56 24.40
C SER A 497 -17.09 11.82 23.62
N LEU A 498 -16.95 12.98 24.29
CA LEU A 498 -16.84 14.29 23.65
C LEU A 498 -15.46 14.92 23.83
N PHE A 499 -14.87 14.82 25.03
CA PHE A 499 -13.70 15.58 25.45
C PHE A 499 -12.46 14.69 25.60
N PRO A 500 -11.59 14.56 24.57
CA PRO A 500 -10.30 13.93 24.75
C PRO A 500 -9.40 14.80 25.65
N ARG A 501 -8.79 14.19 26.68
CA ARG A 501 -7.89 14.83 27.66
C ARG A 501 -7.07 15.98 27.03
N PRO A 502 -7.07 17.22 27.58
CA PRO A 502 -6.40 18.37 26.97
C PRO A 502 -4.96 18.08 26.57
N TYR A 503 -4.49 18.56 25.42
CA TYR A 503 -3.15 18.22 24.89
C TYR A 503 -2.02 18.55 25.89
N ALA A 504 -2.16 19.66 26.63
CA ALA A 504 -1.24 20.06 27.70
C ALA A 504 -1.18 19.09 28.91
N SER A 505 -2.22 18.26 29.12
CA SER A 505 -2.29 17.23 30.18
C SER A 505 -1.75 15.86 29.76
N LEU A 506 -1.50 15.64 28.46
CA LEU A 506 -0.99 14.38 27.96
C LEU A 506 0.50 14.20 28.29
N SER A 507 0.92 12.98 28.62
CA SER A 507 2.36 12.66 28.77
C SER A 507 3.11 12.73 27.43
N PHE A 508 4.45 12.80 27.46
CA PHE A 508 5.28 12.82 26.24
C PHE A 508 4.95 11.64 25.29
N LEU A 509 4.84 10.42 25.82
CA LEU A 509 4.53 9.23 25.05
C LEU A 509 3.10 9.26 24.47
N GLU A 510 2.17 9.96 25.14
CA GLU A 510 0.80 10.12 24.63
C GLU A 510 0.72 11.15 23.50
N ARG A 511 1.52 12.23 23.56
CA ARG A 511 1.61 13.25 22.49
C ARG A 511 2.41 12.79 21.26
N HIS A 512 3.51 12.06 21.50
CA HIS A 512 4.54 11.78 20.49
C HIS A 512 4.80 10.29 20.23
N GLY A 513 4.01 9.39 20.85
CA GLY A 513 4.19 7.94 20.70
C GLY A 513 4.23 7.47 19.24
N THR A 514 3.40 8.05 18.38
CA THR A 514 3.46 7.84 16.92
C THR A 514 4.88 8.00 16.36
N PHE A 515 5.55 9.13 16.65
CA PHE A 515 6.94 9.36 16.22
C PHE A 515 7.91 8.38 16.87
N VAL A 516 7.80 8.16 18.19
CA VAL A 516 8.69 7.25 18.93
C VAL A 516 8.64 5.84 18.35
N PHE A 517 7.44 5.29 18.11
CA PHE A 517 7.28 3.97 17.52
C PHE A 517 7.88 3.86 16.11
N PHE A 518 7.64 4.83 15.24
CA PHE A 518 8.17 4.78 13.87
C PHE A 518 9.70 4.97 13.86
N LEU A 519 10.25 5.85 14.70
CA LEU A 519 11.71 6.04 14.86
C LEU A 519 12.41 4.84 15.52
N LEU A 520 11.68 3.96 16.21
CA LEU A 520 12.22 2.68 16.72
C LEU A 520 12.34 1.59 15.64
N GLN A 521 11.52 1.62 14.58
CA GLN A 521 11.61 0.66 13.47
C GLN A 521 12.99 0.61 12.76
N PRO A 522 13.65 1.73 12.41
CA PRO A 522 14.99 1.70 11.81
C PRO A 522 16.06 1.19 12.79
N VAL A 523 15.90 1.40 14.10
CA VAL A 523 16.79 0.83 15.13
C VAL A 523 16.67 -0.69 15.13
N ALA A 524 15.44 -1.22 15.15
CA ALA A 524 15.18 -2.65 15.06
C ALA A 524 15.75 -3.26 13.77
N VAL A 525 15.56 -2.60 12.62
CA VAL A 525 16.17 -3.02 11.34
C VAL A 525 17.71 -2.98 11.39
N ALA A 526 18.33 -2.03 12.11
CA ALA A 526 19.78 -2.03 12.33
C ALA A 526 20.24 -3.24 13.18
N LEU A 527 19.46 -3.63 14.20
CA LEU A 527 19.70 -4.83 15.00
C LEU A 527 19.57 -6.12 14.16
N GLU A 528 18.61 -6.19 13.22
CA GLU A 528 18.52 -7.30 12.25
C GLU A 528 19.78 -7.41 11.37
N ASN A 529 20.31 -6.28 10.91
CA ASN A 529 21.56 -6.26 10.14
C ASN A 529 22.77 -6.71 10.97
N PHE A 530 22.83 -6.31 12.24
CA PHE A 530 23.88 -6.75 13.17
C PHE A 530 23.79 -8.26 13.45
N TRP A 531 22.58 -8.78 13.67
CA TRP A 531 22.33 -10.22 13.81
C TRP A 531 22.78 -11.00 12.57
N ILE A 532 22.43 -10.53 11.37
CA ILE A 532 22.86 -11.13 10.10
C ILE A 532 24.39 -11.08 9.95
N ALA A 533 25.03 -9.97 10.32
CA ALA A 533 26.48 -9.84 10.25
C ALA A 533 27.20 -10.81 11.20
N LYS A 534 26.72 -10.96 12.45
CA LYS A 534 27.31 -11.81 13.49
C LYS A 534 27.04 -13.30 13.26
N THR A 535 25.81 -13.67 12.90
CA THR A 535 25.37 -15.09 12.82
C THR A 535 25.39 -15.69 11.42
N ARG A 536 25.51 -14.85 10.38
CA ARG A 536 25.28 -15.19 8.96
C ARG A 536 23.89 -15.73 8.63
N LYS A 537 22.96 -15.75 9.59
CA LYS A 537 21.57 -16.23 9.44
C LYS A 537 20.60 -15.04 9.38
N ARG A 538 19.62 -15.12 8.48
CA ARG A 538 18.50 -14.15 8.42
C ARG A 538 17.57 -14.34 9.61
N VAL A 539 16.96 -13.26 10.10
CA VAL A 539 15.83 -13.34 11.04
C VAL A 539 14.66 -14.01 10.32
N GLY A 540 14.13 -15.10 10.88
CA GLY A 540 13.25 -16.02 10.16
C GLY A 540 12.51 -17.00 11.07
N GLY A 541 11.50 -17.67 10.54
CA GLY A 541 10.75 -18.71 11.25
C GLY A 541 10.08 -18.21 12.53
N TRP A 542 9.99 -19.07 13.55
CA TRP A 542 9.33 -18.75 14.82
C TRP A 542 10.03 -17.62 15.60
N ALA A 543 11.37 -17.61 15.66
CA ALA A 543 12.13 -16.52 16.26
C ALA A 543 11.87 -15.18 15.53
N GLY A 544 11.79 -15.20 14.19
CA GLY A 544 11.39 -14.03 13.41
C GLY A 544 9.95 -13.58 13.69
N ARG A 545 9.01 -14.51 13.90
CA ARG A 545 7.62 -14.18 14.28
C ARG A 545 7.58 -13.46 15.64
N ILE A 546 8.29 -13.96 16.65
CA ILE A 546 8.38 -13.30 17.97
C ILE A 546 9.01 -11.90 17.84
N TRP A 547 10.12 -11.79 17.13
CA TRP A 547 10.83 -10.53 16.93
C TRP A 547 9.94 -9.46 16.28
N VAL A 548 9.27 -9.79 15.17
CA VAL A 548 8.38 -8.83 14.50
C VAL A 548 7.11 -8.57 15.32
N ALA A 549 6.57 -9.56 16.03
CA ALA A 549 5.45 -9.35 16.96
C ALA A 549 5.81 -8.38 18.11
N LEU A 550 7.03 -8.47 18.65
CA LEU A 550 7.54 -7.52 19.65
C LEU A 550 7.56 -6.08 19.08
N TRP A 551 8.21 -5.88 17.94
CA TRP A 551 8.39 -4.54 17.35
C TRP A 551 7.14 -3.92 16.73
N VAL A 552 6.22 -4.73 16.20
CA VAL A 552 4.99 -4.25 15.53
C VAL A 552 3.78 -4.29 16.45
N VAL A 553 3.57 -5.38 17.19
CA VAL A 553 2.33 -5.60 17.97
C VAL A 553 2.50 -5.11 19.40
N VAL A 554 3.53 -5.58 20.13
CA VAL A 554 3.72 -5.27 21.56
C VAL A 554 4.09 -3.79 21.75
N LEU A 555 5.10 -3.30 21.03
CA LEU A 555 5.44 -1.87 21.05
C LEU A 555 4.38 -1.01 20.34
N GLY A 556 3.68 -1.55 19.34
CA GLY A 556 2.58 -0.88 18.66
C GLY A 556 1.45 -0.52 19.62
N GLN A 557 0.92 -1.48 20.39
CA GLN A 557 -0.14 -1.20 21.36
C GLN A 557 0.35 -0.33 22.54
N ALA A 558 1.57 -0.57 23.03
CA ALA A 558 2.11 0.13 24.19
C ALA A 558 2.39 1.62 23.92
N ILE A 559 2.83 1.95 22.71
CA ILE A 559 3.27 3.29 22.32
C ILE A 559 2.22 3.97 21.43
N VAL A 560 1.93 3.41 20.25
CA VAL A 560 1.00 4.01 19.27
C VAL A 560 -0.43 3.93 19.76
N GLY A 561 -0.87 2.75 20.19
CA GLY A 561 -2.23 2.52 20.67
C GLY A 561 -2.58 3.45 21.84
N ARG A 562 -1.68 3.55 22.83
CA ARG A 562 -1.83 4.50 23.94
C ARG A 562 -1.88 5.96 23.46
N SER A 563 -0.99 6.36 22.55
CA SER A 563 -0.95 7.73 22.01
C SER A 563 -2.22 8.10 21.25
N TRP A 564 -2.76 7.20 20.44
CA TRP A 564 -3.91 7.48 19.57
C TRP A 564 -5.23 7.58 20.34
N LEU A 565 -5.46 6.73 21.36
CA LEU A 565 -6.60 6.87 22.27
C LEU A 565 -6.52 8.20 23.05
N ALA A 566 -5.34 8.52 23.58
CA ALA A 566 -5.12 9.73 24.38
C ALA A 566 -5.23 11.02 23.56
N LEU A 567 -4.81 10.99 22.29
CA LEU A 567 -4.99 12.11 21.35
C LEU A 567 -6.45 12.29 20.95
N GLY A 568 -7.24 11.21 20.87
CA GLY A 568 -8.70 11.29 20.82
C GLY A 568 -9.39 10.46 19.74
N LEU A 569 -8.71 9.53 19.07
CA LEU A 569 -9.17 8.89 17.83
C LEU A 569 -10.57 8.23 17.87
N VAL A 570 -11.05 7.83 19.05
CA VAL A 570 -12.38 7.22 19.25
C VAL A 570 -13.38 8.11 19.98
N HIS A 571 -13.06 9.39 20.20
CA HIS A 571 -14.02 10.39 20.71
C HIS A 571 -14.85 10.92 19.52
N GLY A 572 -16.02 11.49 19.79
CA GLY A 572 -17.00 11.87 18.78
C GLY A 572 -17.87 10.72 18.24
N LEU A 573 -17.47 9.46 18.48
CA LEU A 573 -18.33 8.28 18.27
C LEU A 573 -19.37 8.15 19.40
N PRO A 574 -20.63 7.78 19.11
CA PRO A 574 -21.60 7.52 20.16
C PRO A 574 -21.23 6.28 21.00
N PRO A 575 -21.67 6.20 22.27
CA PRO A 575 -21.66 4.96 23.04
C PRO A 575 -22.32 3.81 22.29
N VAL A 576 -21.78 2.58 22.42
CA VAL A 576 -22.18 1.42 21.60
C VAL A 576 -23.68 1.07 21.74
N HIS A 577 -24.27 1.29 22.91
CA HIS A 577 -25.70 1.04 23.14
C HIS A 577 -26.63 1.97 22.32
N LEU A 578 -26.12 3.13 21.88
CA LEU A 578 -26.84 4.07 21.00
C LEU A 578 -26.60 3.79 19.50
N TRP A 579 -25.80 2.80 19.11
CA TRP A 579 -25.52 2.52 17.69
C TRP A 579 -26.74 1.90 16.99
N SER A 580 -27.26 2.56 15.96
CA SER A 580 -28.28 1.98 15.08
C SER A 580 -27.68 0.90 14.17
N TRP A 581 -28.53 0.12 13.49
CA TRP A 581 -28.11 -1.09 12.74
C TRP A 581 -27.15 -0.75 11.58
N GLU A 582 -27.26 0.45 11.02
CA GLU A 582 -26.45 0.98 9.93
C GLU A 582 -24.95 0.98 10.29
N ARG A 583 -24.59 1.30 11.54
CA ARG A 583 -23.19 1.24 12.01
C ARG A 583 -22.60 -0.16 11.97
N TRP A 584 -23.44 -1.17 12.13
CA TRP A 584 -23.06 -2.59 12.13
C TRP A 584 -23.01 -3.17 10.72
N LEU A 585 -23.98 -2.84 9.86
CA LEU A 585 -24.12 -3.48 8.54
C LEU A 585 -23.52 -2.68 7.38
N LEU A 586 -23.48 -1.34 7.43
CA LEU A 586 -23.07 -0.52 6.29
C LEU A 586 -21.57 -0.16 6.37
N PRO A 587 -20.77 -0.53 5.34
CA PRO A 587 -19.33 -0.27 5.31
C PRO A 587 -18.94 1.16 5.63
N THR A 588 -17.95 1.32 6.52
CA THR A 588 -17.43 2.58 7.08
C THR A 588 -18.34 3.34 8.06
N PHE A 589 -19.63 3.05 8.15
CA PHE A 589 -20.57 3.87 8.94
C PHE A 589 -20.37 3.73 10.46
N SER A 590 -19.66 2.70 10.92
CA SER A 590 -19.18 2.59 12.30
C SER A 590 -18.36 3.80 12.77
N LEU A 591 -17.72 4.51 11.84
CA LEU A 591 -16.93 5.73 12.09
C LEU A 591 -17.63 7.04 11.73
N ALA A 592 -18.94 7.01 11.45
CA ALA A 592 -19.72 8.24 11.37
C ALA A 592 -19.69 8.96 12.74
N PRO A 593 -19.59 10.29 12.79
CA PRO A 593 -19.70 11.04 14.03
C PRO A 593 -21.13 10.99 14.60
N MET A 594 -21.31 11.44 15.84
CA MET A 594 -22.63 11.81 16.34
C MET A 594 -23.18 13.01 15.54
N PRO A 595 -24.51 13.14 15.33
CA PRO A 595 -25.59 12.27 15.79
C PRO A 595 -25.99 11.19 14.75
N ILE A 596 -25.20 11.00 13.70
CA ILE A 596 -25.54 10.13 12.56
C ILE A 596 -25.61 8.67 13.02
N PHE A 597 -26.58 7.90 12.52
CA PHE A 597 -26.74 6.46 12.86
C PHE A 597 -26.72 6.20 14.38
N MET A 598 -27.41 7.07 15.12
CA MET A 598 -27.78 6.87 16.53
C MET A 598 -29.24 6.41 16.61
N ARG A 599 -29.56 5.58 17.59
CA ARG A 599 -30.94 5.22 17.93
C ARG A 599 -31.70 6.44 18.46
N SER A 600 -32.97 6.51 18.07
CA SER A 600 -33.92 7.59 18.39
C SER A 600 -34.23 7.69 19.87
#